data_AF-A0A379FUF1-F1
#
_entry.id   AF-A0A379FUF1-F1
#
_cell.length_a   1.000
_cell.length_b   1.000
_cell.length_c   1.000
_cell.angle_alpha   90.00
_cell.angle_beta   90.00
_cell.angle_gamma   90.00
#
_symmetry.space_group_name_H-M   'P 1'
#
loop_
_entity.id
_entity.type
_entity.pdbx_description
1 polymer ?
#
loop_
_entity_poly.entity_id
_entity_poly.type
_entity_poly.pdbx_seq_one_letter_code
_entity_poly.pdbx_strand_id
1 'polypeptide(L)'
;MEWSSGQKAVTFPLSIQDITPYGNGLHHINSILQPAVSTSAPVVGVAICSETVVPGCSTGASHEVDIAATVKFMIEVAKAFTGKQCAFYDVEQYDLLTSLYGDMSHLQTAGNGVVKK
;
A
#
# COMPACT_ATOMS: atom_id res chain seq x y z
N MET A 1 9.90 13.57 7.21
CA MET A 1 8.49 14.01 7.06
C MET A 1 7.71 13.98 8.38
N GLU A 2 8.16 13.29 9.44
CA GLU A 2 7.54 13.35 10.78
C GLU A 2 7.37 14.78 11.31
N TRP A 3 8.25 15.71 10.92
CA TRP A 3 8.15 17.14 11.22
C TRP A 3 6.89 17.83 10.65
N SER A 4 6.21 17.23 9.68
CA SER A 4 4.96 17.76 9.13
C SER A 4 3.75 17.45 10.02
N SER A 5 3.77 16.33 10.74
CA SER A 5 2.70 15.92 11.67
C SER A 5 3.05 16.16 13.14
N GLY A 6 4.33 16.33 13.47
CA GLY A 6 4.82 16.41 14.85
C GLY A 6 4.76 15.08 15.61
N GLN A 7 4.44 13.99 14.93
CA GLN A 7 4.29 12.66 15.50
C GLN A 7 5.36 11.70 14.95
N LYS A 8 5.84 10.79 15.79
CA LYS A 8 6.75 9.71 15.37
C LYS A 8 6.04 8.79 14.38
N ALA A 9 6.79 8.24 13.43
CA ALA A 9 6.30 7.19 12.56
C ALA A 9 5.88 5.98 13.40
N VAL A 10 4.66 5.52 13.17
CA VAL A 10 4.17 4.25 13.71
C VAL A 10 4.36 3.21 12.62
N THR A 11 5.07 2.13 12.92
CA THR A 11 5.22 1.01 12.00
C THR A 11 4.15 -0.03 12.28
N PHE A 12 3.62 -0.60 11.21
CA PHE A 12 2.63 -1.66 11.29
C PHE A 12 3.24 -2.94 10.67
N PRO A 13 3.32 -4.06 11.42
CA PRO A 13 3.91 -5.28 10.89
C PRO A 13 2.99 -5.90 9.83
N LEU A 14 3.56 -6.22 8.67
CA LEU A 14 2.87 -6.95 7.62
C LEU A 14 3.41 -8.36 7.51
N SER A 15 2.51 -9.30 7.23
CA SER A 15 2.85 -10.67 6.88
C SER A 15 2.84 -10.85 5.36
N ILE A 16 3.54 -11.86 4.86
CA ILE A 16 3.60 -12.16 3.42
C ILE A 16 2.19 -12.43 2.86
N GLN A 17 1.32 -13.08 3.64
CA GLN A 17 -0.06 -13.36 3.23
C GLN A 17 -0.87 -12.08 2.96
N ASP A 18 -0.61 -10.97 3.66
CA ASP A 18 -1.39 -9.73 3.49
C ASP A 18 -1.22 -9.09 2.09
N ILE A 19 -0.15 -9.43 1.38
CA ILE A 19 0.11 -9.02 -0.01
C ILE A 19 -0.23 -10.12 -1.03
N THR A 20 -1.09 -11.07 -0.66
CA THR A 20 -1.65 -12.10 -1.56
C THR A 20 -3.14 -11.84 -1.85
N PRO A 21 -3.73 -12.42 -2.90
CA PRO A 21 -5.14 -12.18 -3.23
C PRO A 21 -6.12 -12.64 -2.14
N TYR A 22 -7.11 -11.81 -1.82
CA TYR A 22 -8.14 -12.12 -0.81
C TYR A 22 -8.93 -13.40 -1.08
N GLY A 23 -9.09 -13.77 -2.35
CA GLY A 23 -9.83 -14.96 -2.76
C GLY A 23 -9.14 -16.29 -2.46
N ASN A 24 -7.94 -16.30 -1.87
CA ASN A 24 -7.19 -17.51 -1.57
C ASN A 24 -7.54 -18.18 -0.23
N GLY A 25 -8.46 -17.59 0.55
CA GLY A 25 -8.91 -18.15 1.83
C GLY A 25 -7.95 -17.95 3.01
N LEU A 26 -6.87 -17.19 2.84
CA LEU A 26 -6.00 -16.78 3.95
C LEU A 26 -6.65 -15.65 4.76
N HIS A 27 -6.19 -15.50 6.02
CA HIS A 27 -6.51 -14.33 6.80
C HIS A 27 -5.65 -13.15 6.35
N HIS A 28 -6.27 -12.00 6.16
CA HIS A 28 -5.61 -10.75 5.77
C HIS A 28 -6.00 -9.65 6.74
N ILE A 29 -5.10 -8.71 7.01
CA ILE A 29 -5.41 -7.63 7.94
C ILE A 29 -6.54 -6.70 7.45
N ASN A 30 -6.45 -6.21 6.21
CA ASN A 30 -7.44 -5.36 5.56
C ASN A 30 -7.14 -5.21 4.06
N SER A 31 -8.13 -4.73 3.30
CA SER A 31 -8.03 -4.68 1.84
C SER A 31 -7.08 -3.58 1.35
N ILE A 32 -6.40 -2.85 2.25
CA ILE A 32 -5.54 -1.71 1.89
C ILE A 32 -4.33 -2.15 1.04
N LEU A 33 -3.93 -3.42 1.17
CA LEU A 33 -2.81 -4.00 0.42
C LEU A 33 -3.24 -4.72 -0.86
N GLN A 34 -4.53 -4.87 -1.13
CA GLN A 34 -5.03 -5.53 -2.35
C GLN A 34 -4.62 -4.86 -3.67
N PRO A 35 -4.40 -3.53 -3.74
CA PRO A 35 -3.78 -2.94 -4.92
C PRO A 35 -2.46 -3.61 -5.33
N ALA A 36 -1.67 -4.11 -4.37
CA ALA A 36 -0.37 -4.75 -4.65
C ALA A 36 -0.49 -6.07 -5.43
N VAL A 37 -1.67 -6.69 -5.49
CA VAL A 37 -1.95 -7.89 -6.30
C VAL A 37 -2.78 -7.62 -7.55
N SER A 38 -3.24 -6.38 -7.72
CA SER A 38 -4.16 -6.00 -8.80
C SER A 38 -3.46 -5.33 -9.99
N THR A 39 -2.15 -5.09 -9.87
CA THR A 39 -1.34 -4.40 -10.89
C THR A 39 0.10 -4.92 -10.88
N SER A 40 0.75 -4.91 -12.04
CA SER A 40 2.18 -5.17 -12.17
C SER A 40 3.05 -3.94 -11.89
N ALA A 41 2.44 -2.76 -11.77
CA ALA A 41 3.16 -1.55 -11.38
C ALA A 41 3.39 -1.50 -9.86
N PRO A 42 4.51 -0.93 -9.38
CA PRO A 42 4.70 -0.65 -7.96
C PRO A 42 3.57 0.25 -7.44
N VAL A 43 3.03 -0.09 -6.27
CA VAL A 43 1.95 0.69 -5.63
C VAL A 43 2.45 1.35 -4.37
N VAL A 44 2.18 2.65 -4.25
CA VAL A 44 2.38 3.41 -3.01
C VAL A 44 1.03 3.96 -2.58
N GLY A 45 0.57 3.52 -1.41
CA GLY A 45 -0.69 3.96 -0.80
C GLY A 45 -0.47 5.04 0.25
N VAL A 46 -1.42 5.96 0.38
CA VAL A 46 -1.52 6.90 1.50
C VAL A 46 -2.71 6.50 2.34
N ALA A 47 -2.45 5.98 3.53
CA ALA A 47 -3.50 5.56 4.45
C ALA A 47 -4.02 6.76 5.25
N ILE A 48 -5.34 6.93 5.28
CA ILE A 48 -6.01 7.83 6.22
C ILE A 48 -6.28 7.03 7.48
N CYS A 49 -5.78 7.52 8.61
CA CYS A 49 -5.87 6.85 9.90
C CYS A 49 -6.61 7.74 10.90
N SER A 50 -7.30 7.11 11.85
CA SER A 50 -7.94 7.76 12.99
C SER A 50 -7.34 7.21 14.30
N GLU A 51 -7.33 8.03 15.35
CA GLU A 51 -6.82 7.60 16.67
C GLU A 51 -7.65 6.48 17.30
N THR A 52 -8.95 6.44 16.98
CA THR A 52 -9.89 5.44 17.48
C THR A 52 -10.52 4.67 16.33
N VAL A 53 -11.10 3.51 16.62
CA VAL A 53 -11.80 2.69 15.63
C VAL A 53 -13.04 3.44 15.15
N VAL A 54 -13.14 3.66 13.84
CA VAL A 54 -14.31 4.29 13.19
C VAL A 54 -15.11 3.22 12.46
N PRO A 55 -16.36 2.94 12.86
CA PRO A 55 -17.20 1.98 12.14
C PRO A 55 -17.49 2.46 10.71
N GLY A 56 -17.47 1.56 9.73
CA GLY A 56 -17.69 1.92 8.32
C GLY A 56 -19.07 2.49 8.00
N CYS A 57 -20.07 2.24 8.85
CA CYS A 57 -21.40 2.84 8.74
C CYS A 57 -21.55 4.19 9.45
N SER A 58 -20.52 4.64 10.19
CA SER A 58 -20.56 5.91 10.90
C SER A 58 -20.27 7.08 9.97
N THR A 59 -20.82 8.25 10.30
CA THR A 59 -20.64 9.49 9.50
C THR A 59 -19.19 9.94 9.43
N GLY A 60 -18.35 9.58 10.41
CA GLY A 60 -16.92 9.87 10.41
C GLY A 60 -16.06 8.93 9.57
N ALA A 61 -16.63 7.87 8.97
CA ALA A 61 -15.87 6.89 8.19
C ALA A 61 -15.26 7.49 6.92
N SER A 62 -15.86 8.56 6.39
CA SER A 62 -15.36 9.31 5.25
C SER A 62 -15.16 10.76 5.65
N HIS A 63 -14.15 11.01 6.47
CA HIS A 63 -13.82 12.36 6.95
C HIS A 63 -13.26 13.19 5.78
N GLU A 64 -14.08 14.12 5.30
CA GLU A 64 -13.89 14.84 4.04
C GLU A 64 -12.62 15.69 4.01
N VAL A 65 -12.21 16.22 5.16
CA VAL A 65 -11.01 17.05 5.29
C VAL A 65 -9.75 16.22 5.06
N ASP A 66 -9.69 15.02 5.62
CA ASP A 66 -8.54 14.14 5.48
C ASP A 66 -8.45 13.57 4.06
N ILE A 67 -9.59 13.26 3.46
CA ILE A 67 -9.68 12.85 2.05
C ILE A 67 -9.16 13.98 1.15
N ALA A 68 -9.63 15.21 1.36
CA ALA A 68 -9.19 16.35 0.55
C ALA A 68 -7.69 16.66 0.73
N ALA A 69 -7.17 16.57 1.96
CA ALA A 69 -5.74 16.74 2.24
C ALA A 69 -4.90 15.66 1.56
N THR A 70 -5.32 14.39 1.66
CA THR A 70 -4.66 13.24 1.03
C THR A 70 -4.61 13.38 -0.48
N VAL A 71 -5.72 13.75 -1.12
CA VAL A 71 -5.79 13.96 -2.57
C VAL A 71 -4.83 15.06 -3.02
N LYS A 72 -4.81 16.20 -2.32
CA LYS A 72 -3.87 17.29 -2.63
C LYS A 72 -2.42 16.84 -2.52
N PHE A 73 -2.08 16.09 -1.46
CA PHE A 73 -0.75 15.50 -1.30
C PHE A 73 -0.40 14.56 -2.45
N MET A 74 -1.31 13.64 -2.82
CA MET A 74 -1.09 12.70 -3.93
C MET A 74 -0.86 13.42 -5.27
N ILE A 75 -1.57 14.51 -5.54
CA ILE A 75 -1.38 15.33 -6.74
C ILE A 75 0.02 15.97 -6.76
N GLU A 76 0.46 16.55 -5.65
CA GLU A 76 1.81 17.15 -5.57
C GLU A 76 2.91 16.09 -5.68
N VAL A 77 2.72 14.91 -5.08
CA VAL A 77 3.63 13.75 -5.26
C VAL A 77 3.65 13.32 -6.73
N ALA A 78 2.51 13.23 -7.41
CA ALA A 78 2.44 12.86 -8.81
C ALA A 78 3.19 13.88 -9.70
N LYS A 79 3.02 15.18 -9.44
CA LYS A 79 3.78 16.25 -10.12
C LYS A 79 5.28 16.13 -9.88
N ALA A 80 5.71 15.94 -8.63
CA ALA A 80 7.12 15.78 -8.28
C ALA A 80 7.74 14.53 -8.92
N PHE A 81 7.04 13.39 -8.87
CA PHE A 81 7.50 12.11 -9.41
C PHE A 81 7.63 12.17 -10.93
N THR A 82 6.59 12.65 -11.62
CA THR A 82 6.63 12.82 -13.09
C THR A 82 7.65 13.88 -13.53
N GLY A 83 7.90 14.88 -12.69
CA GLY A 83 8.98 15.84 -12.83
C GLY A 83 10.38 15.32 -12.48
N LYS A 84 10.54 14.04 -12.12
CA LYS A 84 11.80 13.39 -11.70
C LYS A 84 12.46 14.04 -10.48
N GLN A 85 11.66 14.64 -9.58
CA GLN A 85 12.13 15.31 -8.37
C GLN A 85 12.05 14.42 -7.12
N CYS A 86 11.40 13.26 -7.23
CA CYS A 86 11.37 12.25 -6.17
C CYS A 86 11.35 10.83 -6.77
N ALA A 87 11.77 9.86 -5.96
CA ALA A 87 11.69 8.43 -6.25
C ALA A 87 10.96 7.73 -5.10
N PHE A 88 10.24 6.65 -5.41
CA PHE A 88 9.49 5.88 -4.41
C PHE A 88 10.32 4.77 -3.74
N TYR A 89 11.41 4.36 -4.38
CA TYR A 89 12.28 3.30 -3.90
C TYR A 89 13.71 3.55 -4.39
N ASP A 90 14.66 2.89 -3.73
CA ASP A 90 16.06 2.86 -4.15
C ASP A 90 16.24 1.79 -5.23
N VAL A 91 16.65 2.22 -6.43
CA VAL A 91 16.75 1.36 -7.61
C VAL A 91 17.85 0.30 -7.42
N GLU A 92 19.01 0.68 -6.88
CA GLU A 92 20.14 -0.24 -6.72
C GLU A 92 19.79 -1.34 -5.70
N GLN A 93 19.10 -0.97 -4.62
CA GLN A 93 18.62 -1.95 -3.63
C GLN A 93 17.54 -2.86 -4.19
N TYR A 94 16.62 -2.34 -5.00
CA TYR A 94 15.57 -3.15 -5.62
C TYR A 94 16.13 -4.15 -6.64
N ASP A 95 17.10 -3.73 -7.45
CA ASP A 95 17.78 -4.60 -8.40
C ASP A 95 18.54 -5.72 -7.67
N LEU A 96 19.24 -5.37 -6.58
CA LEU A 96 19.90 -6.36 -5.73
C LEU A 96 18.91 -7.36 -5.13
N LEU A 97 17.81 -6.89 -4.55
CA LEU A 97 16.75 -7.73 -4.00
C LEU A 97 16.24 -8.74 -5.03
N THR A 98 15.95 -8.26 -6.24
CA THR A 98 15.43 -9.07 -7.35
C THR A 98 16.48 -10.06 -7.85
N SER A 99 17.77 -9.68 -7.88
CA SER A 99 18.85 -10.61 -8.27
C SER A 99 19.06 -11.76 -7.28
N LEU A 100 18.86 -11.49 -5.98
CA LEU A 100 19.08 -12.46 -4.91
C LEU A 100 17.90 -13.42 -4.73
N TYR A 101 16.67 -12.91 -4.84
CA TYR A 101 15.46 -13.65 -4.48
C TYR A 101 14.46 -13.85 -5.62
N GLY A 102 14.71 -13.23 -6.77
CA GLY A 102 13.78 -13.23 -7.90
C GLY A 102 12.60 -12.28 -7.72
N ASP A 103 11.75 -12.26 -8.74
CA ASP A 103 10.55 -11.45 -8.76
C ASP A 103 9.44 -12.05 -7.88
N MET A 104 8.79 -11.18 -7.10
CA MET A 104 7.78 -11.57 -6.10
C MET A 104 6.35 -11.64 -6.67
N SER A 105 6.15 -11.43 -7.98
CA SER A 105 4.84 -11.48 -8.66
C SER A 105 4.10 -12.81 -8.49
N HIS A 106 4.81 -13.90 -8.21
CA HIS A 106 4.18 -15.19 -7.90
C HIS A 106 3.25 -15.12 -6.67
N LEU A 107 3.50 -14.20 -5.73
CA LEU A 107 2.65 -13.93 -4.56
C LEU A 107 1.34 -13.21 -4.93
N GLN A 108 1.28 -12.56 -6.10
CA GLN A 108 0.08 -11.89 -6.59
C GLN A 108 -0.96 -12.87 -7.16
N THR A 109 -0.64 -14.17 -7.22
CA THR A 109 -1.54 -15.21 -7.71
C THR A 109 -2.34 -15.84 -6.56
N ALA A 110 -3.41 -16.57 -6.87
CA ALA A 110 -4.16 -17.33 -5.86
C ALA A 110 -3.38 -18.55 -5.31
N GLY A 111 -2.10 -18.69 -5.66
CA GLY A 111 -1.27 -19.85 -5.38
C GLY A 111 -1.30 -20.89 -6.50
N ASN A 112 -0.29 -21.76 -6.53
CA ASN A 112 -0.06 -22.74 -7.59
C ASN A 112 -1.09 -23.88 -7.67
N GLY A 113 -2.16 -23.84 -6.87
CA GLY A 113 -3.13 -24.94 -6.71
C GLY A 113 -4.59 -24.60 -7.02
N VAL A 114 -4.93 -23.37 -7.41
CA VAL A 114 -6.33 -23.00 -7.66
C VAL A 114 -6.69 -23.25 -9.13
N VAL A 115 -7.15 -24.47 -9.39
CA VAL A 115 -7.96 -24.77 -10.59
C VAL A 115 -9.18 -23.83 -10.52
N LYS A 116 -9.32 -22.92 -11.49
CA LYS A 116 -10.56 -22.17 -11.69
C LYS A 116 -11.71 -23.17 -11.83
N LYS A 117 -12.64 -23.20 -10.89
CA LYS A 117 -13.97 -23.77 -11.10
C LYS A 117 -14.80 -22.84 -11.95
#